data_AF-A0A2D4PTG3-F1
#
_entry.id   AF-A0A2D4PTG3-F1
#
_cell.length_a   1.000
_cell.length_b   1.000
_cell.length_c   1.000
_cell.angle_alpha   90.00
_cell.angle_beta   90.00
_cell.angle_gamma   90.00
#
_symmetry.space_group_name_H-M   'P 1'
#
loop_
_entity.id
_entity.type
_entity.pdbx_description
1 polymer ?
#
loop_
_entity_poly.entity_id
_entity_poly.type
_entity_poly.pdbx_seq_one_letter_code
_entity_poly.pdbx_strand_id
1 'polypeptide(L)'
;EHAVRMAPVDLERMMCRLISDFQRHSISDDDSGCASEEYAWVPPGLKPEQVYQFFSCLPEDKVPYVNSPGERYRIRQLLHQLPPHDSEAQYCSSLEEEEAKELKLFSQQRKRENLGRGTVRLFPVTITGAICEQCGKQICGGDIAVFASRAGHGACWHPQCFVCTTCRELLVDL
;
A
#
# COMPACT_ATOMS: atom_id res chain seq x y z
N GLU A 1 24.78 22.67 -13.83
CA GLU A 1 23.41 22.55 -14.37
C GLU A 1 22.94 21.12 -14.20
N HIS A 2 21.98 20.87 -13.31
CA HIS A 2 21.45 19.53 -13.06
C HIS A 2 20.31 19.25 -14.03
N ALA A 3 20.57 18.45 -15.05
CA ALA A 3 19.56 17.97 -15.98
C ALA A 3 18.60 17.03 -15.23
N VAL A 4 17.37 17.50 -14.99
CA VAL A 4 16.25 16.67 -14.57
C VAL A 4 15.97 15.71 -15.72
N ARG A 5 16.40 14.45 -15.60
CA ARG A 5 15.96 13.38 -16.50
C ARG A 5 14.44 13.23 -16.32
N MET A 6 13.68 13.75 -17.29
CA MET A 6 12.25 13.49 -17.42
C MET A 6 12.04 11.98 -17.48
N ALA A 7 11.07 11.47 -16.73
CA ALA A 7 10.67 10.07 -16.84
C ALA A 7 10.22 9.81 -18.29
N PRO A 8 10.49 8.63 -18.87
CA PRO A 8 10.00 8.30 -20.21
C PRO A 8 8.48 8.46 -20.25
N VAL A 9 7.96 9.12 -21.29
CA VAL A 9 6.52 9.39 -21.50
C VAL A 9 5.67 8.11 -21.42
N ASP A 10 6.28 6.96 -21.73
CA ASP A 10 5.66 5.64 -21.59
C ASP A 10 5.36 5.26 -20.14
N LEU A 11 6.21 5.65 -19.19
CA LEU A 11 5.98 5.43 -17.78
C LEU A 11 4.82 6.28 -17.29
N GLU A 12 4.74 7.56 -17.67
CA GLU A 12 3.61 8.42 -17.29
C GLU A 12 2.28 7.93 -17.89
N ARG A 13 2.27 7.47 -19.15
CA ARG A 13 1.06 6.91 -19.77
C ARG A 13 0.65 5.59 -19.13
N MET A 14 1.62 4.75 -18.79
CA MET A 14 1.40 3.50 -18.05
C MET A 14 0.90 3.78 -16.64
N MET A 15 1.42 4.81 -15.98
CA MET A 15 0.94 5.32 -14.69
C MET A 15 -0.53 5.75 -14.78
N CYS A 16 -0.90 6.59 -15.76
CA CYS A 16 -2.30 7.02 -15.94
C CYS A 16 -3.26 5.85 -16.16
N ARG A 17 -2.84 4.84 -16.94
CA ARG A 17 -3.65 3.65 -17.20
C ARG A 17 -3.79 2.77 -15.95
N LEU A 18 -2.70 2.54 -15.22
CA LEU A 18 -2.71 1.75 -13.98
C LEU A 18 -3.52 2.41 -12.88
N ILE A 19 -3.43 3.74 -12.73
CA ILE A 19 -4.25 4.52 -11.79
C ILE A 19 -5.74 4.34 -12.12
N SER A 20 -6.08 4.44 -13.41
CA SER A 20 -7.46 4.27 -13.88
C SER A 20 -7.99 2.85 -13.64
N ASP A 21 -7.17 1.83 -13.88
CA ASP A 21 -7.55 0.43 -13.68
C ASP A 21 -7.69 0.07 -12.18
N PHE A 22 -6.84 0.64 -11.31
CA PHE A 22 -6.93 0.43 -9.85
C PHE A 22 -8.14 1.13 -9.23
N GLN A 23 -8.47 2.34 -9.69
CA GLN A 23 -9.67 3.05 -9.26
C GLN A 23 -10.95 2.27 -9.63
N ARG A 24 -10.99 1.61 -10.79
CA ARG A 24 -12.14 0.79 -11.23
C ARG A 24 -12.35 -0.49 -10.42
N HIS A 25 -11.29 -1.13 -9.92
CA HIS A 25 -11.42 -2.34 -9.10
C HIS A 25 -11.73 -2.05 -7.61
N SER A 26 -11.64 -0.78 -7.18
CA SER A 26 -11.87 -0.37 -5.79
C SER A 26 -13.27 0.17 -5.52
N ILE A 27 -14.08 0.37 -6.56
CA ILE A 27 -15.47 0.85 -6.47
C ILE A 27 -16.44 -0.35 -6.48
N SER A 28 -16.64 -0.97 -5.32
CA SER A 28 -17.83 -1.79 -5.08
C SER A 28 -18.79 -1.01 -4.20
N ASP A 29 -20.01 -0.84 -4.68
CA ASP A 29 -21.09 -0.04 -4.10
C ASP A 29 -21.44 -0.44 -2.66
N ASP A 30 -21.00 0.35 -1.68
CA ASP A 30 -21.73 0.55 -0.41
C ASP A 30 -21.47 1.97 0.12
N ASP A 31 -22.57 2.71 0.28
CA ASP A 31 -22.66 4.15 0.53
C ASP A 31 -22.77 4.42 2.04
N SER A 32 -21.76 5.08 2.60
CA SER A 32 -21.81 5.70 3.93
C SER A 32 -20.72 6.76 4.05
N GLY A 33 -21.08 8.02 3.80
CA GLY A 33 -20.36 9.26 4.20
C GLY A 33 -18.83 9.18 4.12
N CYS A 34 -18.28 9.36 2.93
CA CYS A 34 -16.92 8.93 2.68
C CYS A 34 -15.88 9.93 3.24
N ALA A 35 -14.98 9.45 4.08
CA ALA A 35 -13.68 10.07 4.29
C ALA A 35 -12.81 10.09 3.02
N SER A 36 -13.36 9.72 1.86
CA SER A 36 -12.66 9.51 0.60
C SER A 36 -12.70 10.72 -0.33
N GLU A 37 -13.37 11.83 0.03
CA GLU A 37 -13.33 13.05 -0.81
C GLU A 37 -11.97 13.76 -0.73
N GLU A 38 -11.23 13.61 0.38
CA GLU A 38 -9.95 14.29 0.60
C GLU A 38 -8.71 13.44 0.31
N TYR A 39 -8.81 12.10 0.43
CA TYR A 39 -7.69 11.18 0.17
C TYR A 39 -7.89 10.39 -1.13
N ALA A 40 -6.83 10.26 -1.91
CA ALA A 40 -6.78 9.40 -3.08
C ALA A 40 -6.83 7.89 -2.74
N TRP A 41 -6.61 7.54 -1.47
CA TRP A 41 -6.72 6.19 -0.95
C TRP A 41 -6.83 6.20 0.58
N VAL A 42 -7.62 5.27 1.14
CA VAL A 42 -7.72 5.04 2.59
C VAL A 42 -7.57 3.54 2.88
N PRO A 43 -7.02 3.14 4.05
CA PRO A 43 -7.01 1.74 4.45
C PRO A 43 -8.45 1.20 4.58
N PRO A 44 -8.74 -0.01 4.07
CA PRO A 44 -10.09 -0.56 4.10
C PRO A 44 -10.54 -0.88 5.52
N GLY A 45 -11.85 -0.76 5.77
CA GLY A 45 -12.47 -1.14 7.05
C GLY A 45 -12.31 -0.13 8.19
N LEU A 46 -11.76 1.06 7.91
CA LEU A 46 -11.66 2.16 8.87
C LEU A 46 -12.86 3.09 8.80
N LYS A 47 -13.28 3.60 9.96
CA LYS A 47 -14.22 4.74 10.08
C LYS A 47 -13.50 6.06 9.76
N PRO A 48 -14.21 7.13 9.37
CA PRO A 48 -13.61 8.44 9.07
C PRO A 48 -12.63 8.95 10.14
N GLU A 49 -12.98 8.85 11.42
CA GLU A 49 -12.12 9.31 12.51
C GLU A 49 -10.84 8.47 12.62
N GLN A 50 -10.92 7.18 12.28
CA GLN A 50 -9.78 6.26 12.29
C GLN A 50 -8.86 6.49 11.09
N VAL A 51 -9.41 6.93 9.94
CA VAL A 51 -8.60 7.35 8.78
C VAL A 51 -7.73 8.54 9.16
N TYR A 52 -8.30 9.54 9.83
CA TYR A 52 -7.54 10.69 10.33
C TYR A 52 -6.46 10.26 11.34
N GLN A 53 -6.81 9.40 12.31
CA GLN A 53 -5.84 8.84 13.26
C GLN A 53 -4.69 8.11 12.56
N PHE A 54 -4.96 7.31 11.53
CA PHE A 54 -3.94 6.62 10.76
C PHE A 54 -2.99 7.59 10.08
N PHE A 55 -3.52 8.56 9.33
CA PHE A 55 -2.68 9.48 8.56
C PHE A 55 -1.94 10.50 9.44
N SER A 56 -2.49 10.87 10.60
CA SER A 56 -1.77 11.69 11.59
C SER A 56 -0.48 11.04 12.12
N CYS A 57 -0.34 9.72 11.98
CA CYS A 57 0.87 9.00 12.36
C CYS A 57 1.95 9.02 11.27
N LEU A 58 1.65 9.52 10.05
CA LEU A 58 2.56 9.53 8.92
C LEU A 58 3.18 10.92 8.70
N PRO A 59 4.34 11.02 8.04
CA PRO A 59 4.84 12.30 7.54
C PRO A 59 3.82 12.96 6.59
N GLU A 60 3.60 14.26 6.75
CA GLU A 60 2.60 15.02 5.99
C GLU A 60 2.81 14.92 4.47
N ASP A 61 4.07 14.91 4.02
CA ASP A 61 4.46 14.76 2.62
C ASP A 61 4.19 13.36 2.03
N LYS A 62 3.81 12.39 2.87
CA LYS A 62 3.45 11.02 2.50
C LYS A 62 1.97 10.71 2.65
N VAL A 63 1.15 11.65 3.13
CA VAL A 63 -0.30 11.48 3.25
C VAL A 63 -0.96 11.68 1.86
N PRO A 64 -1.76 10.72 1.36
CA PRO A 64 -2.20 10.71 -0.04
C PRO A 64 -3.43 11.59 -0.27
N TYR A 65 -3.35 12.88 0.05
CA TYR A 65 -4.41 13.82 -0.32
C TYR A 65 -4.56 13.89 -1.84
N VAL A 66 -5.78 14.06 -2.34
CA VAL A 66 -6.05 14.17 -3.79
C VAL A 66 -5.24 15.33 -4.39
N ASN A 67 -4.55 15.07 -5.50
CA ASN A 67 -3.64 15.98 -6.21
C ASN A 67 -2.42 16.47 -5.40
N SER A 68 -2.02 15.77 -4.34
CA SER A 68 -0.91 16.18 -3.47
C SER A 68 0.43 15.51 -3.78
N PRO A 69 1.56 16.01 -3.23
CA PRO A 69 2.83 15.29 -3.23
C PRO A 69 2.74 13.88 -2.64
N GLY A 70 1.91 13.68 -1.61
CA GLY A 70 1.74 12.37 -0.97
C GLY A 70 1.00 11.37 -1.85
N GLU A 71 0.04 11.80 -2.67
CA GLU A 71 -0.58 10.93 -3.68
C GLU A 71 0.46 10.50 -4.73
N ARG A 72 1.27 11.45 -5.23
CA ARG A 72 2.35 11.16 -6.18
C ARG A 72 3.40 10.23 -5.57
N TYR A 73 3.73 10.40 -4.29
CA TYR A 73 4.59 9.49 -3.53
C TYR A 73 3.97 8.09 -3.47
N ARG A 74 2.68 7.97 -3.10
CA ARG A 74 1.96 6.69 -3.06
C ARG A 74 2.02 5.97 -4.40
N ILE A 75 1.70 6.64 -5.50
CA ILE A 75 1.73 6.04 -6.85
C ILE A 75 3.14 5.55 -7.19
N ARG A 76 4.19 6.34 -6.87
CA ARG A 76 5.58 5.92 -7.09
C ARG A 76 5.94 4.68 -6.28
N GLN A 77 5.55 4.64 -5.01
CA GLN A 77 5.78 3.48 -4.15
C GLN A 77 5.03 2.25 -4.65
N LEU A 78 3.80 2.42 -5.17
CA LEU A 78 3.01 1.31 -5.68
C LEU A 78 3.72 0.62 -6.85
N LEU A 79 4.22 1.42 -7.80
CA LEU A 79 4.96 0.91 -8.96
C LEU A 79 6.32 0.32 -8.59
N HIS A 80 6.97 0.86 -7.57
CA HIS A 80 8.26 0.37 -7.12
C HIS A 80 8.14 -0.96 -6.36
N GLN A 81 7.15 -1.08 -5.46
CA GLN A 81 6.99 -2.25 -4.60
C GLN A 81 6.19 -3.37 -5.26
N LEU A 82 5.26 -3.02 -6.16
CA LEU A 82 4.43 -3.96 -6.91
C LEU A 82 4.49 -3.65 -8.42
N PRO A 83 5.64 -3.88 -9.08
CA PRO A 83 5.76 -3.65 -10.51
C PRO A 83 4.73 -4.49 -11.28
N PRO A 84 3.94 -3.88 -12.18
CA PRO A 84 2.84 -4.58 -12.85
C PRO A 84 3.32 -5.67 -13.82
N HIS A 85 4.51 -5.52 -14.40
CA HIS A 85 5.16 -6.53 -15.25
C HIS A 85 5.59 -7.78 -14.48
N ASP A 86 5.69 -7.73 -13.15
CA ASP A 86 5.93 -8.93 -12.34
C ASP A 86 4.70 -9.84 -12.23
N SER A 87 3.51 -9.34 -12.61
CA SER A 87 2.23 -10.00 -12.32
C SER A 87 1.37 -10.23 -13.55
N GLU A 88 1.45 -9.37 -14.57
CA GLU A 88 0.54 -9.35 -15.71
C GLU A 88 1.34 -9.23 -17.03
N ALA A 89 1.20 -10.25 -17.90
CA ALA A 89 1.95 -10.34 -19.15
C ALA A 89 1.74 -9.15 -20.11
N GLN A 90 0.58 -8.50 -20.05
CA GLN A 90 0.26 -7.34 -20.91
C GLN A 90 1.17 -6.11 -20.68
N TYR A 91 1.88 -6.07 -19.56
CA TYR A 91 2.81 -5.00 -19.23
C TYR A 91 4.27 -5.37 -19.49
N CYS A 92 4.54 -6.60 -19.94
CA CYS A 92 5.86 -7.06 -20.32
C CYS A 92 6.13 -6.76 -21.80
N SER A 93 7.38 -6.47 -22.14
CA SER A 93 7.80 -6.35 -23.54
C SER A 93 8.08 -7.73 -24.12
N SER A 94 7.27 -8.15 -25.10
CA SER A 94 7.57 -9.27 -25.99
C SER A 94 7.85 -10.63 -25.31
N LEU A 95 6.92 -11.11 -24.48
CA LEU A 95 6.97 -12.48 -23.98
C LEU A 95 6.51 -13.49 -25.04
N GLU A 96 7.21 -14.61 -25.15
CA GLU A 96 6.73 -15.79 -25.88
C GLU A 96 5.52 -16.42 -25.16
N GLU A 97 4.76 -17.26 -25.86
CA GLU A 97 3.55 -17.88 -25.30
C GLU A 97 3.87 -18.74 -24.07
N GLU A 98 4.99 -19.46 -24.09
CA GLU A 98 5.44 -20.27 -22.96
C GLU A 98 5.90 -19.41 -21.78
N GLU A 99 6.64 -18.33 -22.01
CA GLU A 99 7.05 -17.39 -20.95
C GLU A 99 5.83 -16.71 -20.30
N ALA A 100 4.80 -16.38 -21.09
CA ALA A 100 3.56 -15.82 -20.57
C ALA A 100 2.80 -16.82 -19.68
N LYS A 101 2.82 -18.12 -20.02
CA LYS A 101 2.26 -19.20 -19.18
C LYS A 101 3.04 -19.34 -17.88
N GLU A 102 4.38 -19.34 -17.95
CA GLU A 102 5.25 -19.42 -16.77
C GLU A 102 5.05 -18.23 -15.84
N LEU A 103 5.03 -17.00 -16.36
CA LEU A 103 4.77 -15.78 -15.59
C LEU A 103 3.42 -15.87 -14.86
N LYS A 104 2.38 -16.35 -15.54
CA LYS A 104 1.05 -16.50 -14.95
C LYS A 104 1.06 -17.49 -13.78
N LEU A 105 1.75 -18.62 -13.92
CA LEU A 105 1.90 -19.61 -12.84
C LEU A 105 2.71 -19.05 -11.67
N PHE A 106 3.85 -18.41 -11.97
CA PHE A 106 4.72 -17.77 -10.98
C PHE A 106 3.97 -16.68 -10.19
N SER A 107 3.28 -15.77 -10.88
CA SER A 107 2.48 -14.69 -10.29
C SER A 107 1.42 -15.24 -9.34
N GLN A 108 0.68 -16.29 -9.75
CA GLN A 108 -0.32 -16.94 -8.89
C GLN A 108 0.30 -17.60 -7.66
N GLN A 109 1.41 -18.32 -7.82
CA GLN A 109 2.11 -18.94 -6.71
C GLN A 109 2.64 -17.88 -5.73
N ARG A 110 3.31 -16.83 -6.23
CA ARG A 110 3.78 -15.69 -5.42
C ARG A 110 2.62 -15.04 -4.65
N LYS A 111 1.50 -14.74 -5.32
CA LYS A 111 0.31 -14.16 -4.67
C LYS A 111 -0.23 -15.05 -3.56
N ARG A 112 -0.24 -16.37 -3.75
CA ARG A 112 -0.74 -17.34 -2.76
C ARG A 112 0.21 -17.52 -1.58
N GLU A 113 1.50 -17.64 -1.84
CA GLU A 113 2.48 -18.16 -0.87
C GLU A 113 3.34 -17.06 -0.23
N ASN A 114 3.59 -15.97 -0.93
CA ASN A 114 4.59 -14.96 -0.56
C ASN A 114 4.05 -13.53 -0.48
N LEU A 115 2.83 -13.28 -0.97
CA LEU A 115 2.18 -11.97 -0.81
C LEU A 115 1.30 -11.98 0.45
N GLY A 116 1.43 -10.93 1.24
CA GLY A 116 0.60 -10.66 2.41
C GLY A 116 0.09 -9.24 2.37
N ARG A 117 -1.11 -9.05 2.90
CA ARG A 117 -1.79 -7.76 3.01
C ARG A 117 -1.83 -7.37 4.48
N GLY A 118 -1.40 -6.14 4.80
CA GLY A 118 -1.55 -5.59 6.14
C GLY A 118 -3.01 -5.31 6.46
N THR A 119 -3.35 -5.10 7.73
CA THR A 119 -4.68 -4.67 8.13
C THR A 119 -4.56 -3.62 9.21
N VAL A 120 -5.18 -2.46 8.98
CA VAL A 120 -5.21 -1.37 9.95
C VAL A 120 -6.44 -1.53 10.83
N ARG A 121 -6.25 -1.44 12.15
CA ARG A 121 -7.34 -1.42 13.13
C ARG A 121 -6.86 -0.84 14.45
N LEU A 122 -7.80 -0.52 15.33
CA LEU A 122 -7.48 -0.15 16.71
C LEU A 122 -6.93 -1.36 17.47
N PHE A 123 -5.91 -1.12 18.27
CA PHE A 123 -5.37 -2.09 19.21
C PHE A 123 -6.39 -2.29 20.35
N PRO A 124 -6.72 -3.54 20.72
CA PRO A 124 -7.72 -3.78 21.76
C PRO A 124 -7.36 -3.12 23.10
N VAL A 125 -8.27 -2.32 23.65
CA VAL A 125 -8.10 -1.62 24.94
C VAL A 125 -7.98 -2.57 26.15
N THR A 126 -8.41 -3.82 25.98
CA THR A 126 -8.45 -4.84 27.03
C THR A 126 -7.16 -5.64 27.19
N ILE A 127 -6.18 -5.45 26.30
CA ILE A 127 -4.91 -6.19 26.28
C ILE A 127 -3.79 -5.29 26.81
N THR A 128 -2.79 -5.87 27.47
CA THR A 128 -1.57 -5.23 28.00
C THR A 128 -0.64 -4.70 26.88
N GLY A 129 -1.15 -3.87 25.98
CA GLY A 129 -0.43 -3.34 24.82
C GLY A 129 0.25 -4.40 23.94
N ALA A 130 1.06 -3.96 23.00
CA ALA A 130 2.01 -4.80 22.27
C ALA A 130 3.32 -4.05 22.05
N ILE A 131 4.35 -4.76 21.60
CA ILE A 131 5.62 -4.16 21.20
C ILE A 131 5.62 -4.08 19.67
N CYS A 132 5.89 -2.88 19.15
CA CYS A 132 6.02 -2.67 17.72
C CYS A 132 7.23 -3.42 17.18
N GLU A 133 7.00 -4.27 16.17
CA GLU A 133 8.01 -5.13 15.55
C GLU A 133 9.17 -4.37 14.89
N GLN A 134 8.99 -3.09 14.54
CA GLN A 134 10.04 -2.28 13.92
C GLN A 134 10.84 -1.42 14.90
N CYS A 135 10.16 -0.73 15.82
CA CYS A 135 10.81 0.27 16.68
C CYS A 135 11.02 -0.21 18.13
N GLY A 136 10.45 -1.35 18.52
CA GLY A 136 10.55 -1.90 19.87
C GLY A 136 9.81 -1.09 20.94
N LYS A 137 9.06 -0.05 20.56
CA LYS A 137 8.26 0.77 21.48
C LYS A 137 6.86 0.18 21.66
N GLN A 138 6.23 0.55 22.77
CA GLN A 138 4.89 0.10 23.10
C GLN A 138 3.83 0.67 22.13
N ILE A 139 2.85 -0.17 21.81
CA ILE A 139 1.55 0.16 21.22
C ILE A 139 0.53 -0.03 22.34
N CYS A 140 -0.20 1.02 22.68
CA CYS A 140 -1.16 1.05 23.77
C CYS A 140 -2.55 0.61 23.30
N GLY A 141 -3.38 0.20 24.27
CA GLY A 141 -4.80 -0.05 24.03
C GLY A 141 -5.49 1.19 23.46
N GLY A 142 -6.19 1.03 22.32
CA GLY A 142 -6.85 2.11 21.61
C GLY A 142 -6.00 2.78 20.52
N ASP A 143 -4.68 2.51 20.45
CA ASP A 143 -3.84 3.04 19.39
C ASP A 143 -4.21 2.42 18.03
N ILE A 144 -4.05 3.18 16.95
CA ILE A 144 -4.15 2.62 15.61
C ILE A 144 -2.86 1.86 15.27
N ALA A 145 -3.00 0.63 14.78
CA ALA A 145 -1.87 -0.24 14.48
C ALA A 145 -2.10 -1.02 13.18
N VAL A 146 -0.99 -1.37 12.54
CA VAL A 146 -0.97 -2.27 11.38
C VAL A 146 -0.67 -3.68 11.87
N PHE A 147 -1.44 -4.65 11.41
CA PHE A 147 -1.26 -6.07 11.69
C PHE A 147 -0.96 -6.82 10.39
N ALA A 148 -0.13 -7.85 10.44
CA ALA A 148 0.17 -8.69 9.29
C ALA A 148 0.12 -10.17 9.69
N SER A 149 -0.92 -10.88 9.24
CA SER A 149 -1.17 -12.29 9.62
C SER A 149 -0.02 -13.23 9.26
N ARG A 150 0.68 -12.95 8.15
CA ARG A 150 1.80 -13.74 7.65
C ARG A 150 3.12 -13.47 8.38
N ALA A 151 3.20 -12.43 9.20
CA ALA A 151 4.40 -12.09 9.96
C ALA A 151 4.43 -12.73 11.36
N GLY A 152 3.36 -13.43 11.77
CA GLY A 152 3.25 -14.07 13.06
C GLY A 152 1.96 -13.69 13.79
N HIS A 153 1.54 -14.53 14.74
CA HIS A 153 0.36 -14.26 15.54
C HIS A 153 0.59 -13.02 16.41
N GLY A 154 -0.26 -12.00 16.23
CA GLY A 154 -0.19 -10.77 17.02
C GLY A 154 0.89 -9.77 16.59
N ALA A 155 1.65 -10.07 15.52
CA ALA A 155 2.65 -9.15 14.97
C ALA A 155 1.97 -7.83 14.57
N CYS A 156 2.50 -6.72 15.09
CA CYS A 156 1.94 -5.40 14.85
C CYS A 156 2.98 -4.29 14.84
N TRP A 157 2.62 -3.20 14.17
CA TRP A 157 3.46 -2.03 13.96
C TRP A 157 2.65 -0.76 14.20
N HIS A 158 3.32 0.31 14.64
CA HIS A 158 2.79 1.66 14.42
C HIS A 158 2.64 1.91 12.91
N PRO A 159 1.70 2.77 12.45
CA PRO A 159 1.54 3.07 11.03
C PRO A 159 2.84 3.46 10.31
N GLN A 160 3.61 4.40 10.86
CA GLN A 160 4.90 4.82 10.30
C GLN A 160 6.02 3.77 10.38
N CYS A 161 5.81 2.72 11.16
CA CYS A 161 6.79 1.67 11.40
C CYS A 161 6.63 0.50 10.43
N PHE A 162 5.53 0.44 9.68
CA PHE A 162 5.29 -0.63 8.71
C PHE A 162 5.98 -0.31 7.38
N VAL A 163 7.29 -0.56 7.34
CA VAL A 163 8.19 -0.20 6.23
C VAL A 163 8.84 -1.43 5.61
N CYS A 164 9.22 -1.31 4.35
CA CYS A 164 10.00 -2.32 3.65
C CYS A 164 11.39 -2.46 4.28
N THR A 165 11.84 -3.69 4.53
CA THR A 165 13.16 -3.96 5.13
C THR A 165 14.33 -3.59 4.22
N THR A 166 14.10 -3.57 2.89
CA THR A 166 15.11 -3.26 1.88
C THR A 166 15.26 -1.76 1.64
N CYS A 167 14.18 -1.07 1.24
CA CYS A 167 14.23 0.35 0.88
C CYS A 167 13.82 1.32 1.99
N ARG A 168 13.31 0.80 3.12
CA ARG A 168 12.85 1.59 4.29
C ARG A 168 11.70 2.56 4.01
N GLU A 169 11.04 2.45 2.86
CA GLU A 169 9.81 3.18 2.54
C GLU A 169 8.57 2.48 3.13
N LEU A 170 7.49 3.25 3.36
CA LEU A 170 6.21 2.72 3.84
C LEU A 170 5.69 1.65 2.87
N LEU A 171 5.23 0.50 3.40
CA LEU A 171 4.62 -0.53 2.58
C LEU A 171 3.28 -0.03 2.03
N VAL A 172 3.09 -0.19 0.71
CA VAL A 172 1.93 0.38 0.02
C VAL A 172 0.64 -0.37 0.24
N ASP A 173 -0.46 0.39 0.23
CA ASP A 173 -1.83 -0.06 0.09
C ASP A 173 -2.27 -1.22 0.98
N LEU A 174 -1.70 -1.21 2.20
CA LEU A 174 -1.85 -2.16 3.31
C LEU A 174 -2.88 -3.23 3.08
#